data_AF-A0A8J5S9E1-F1
#
_entry.id   AF-A0A8J5S9E1-F1
#
_cell.length_a   1.000
_cell.length_b   1.000
_cell.length_c   1.000
_cell.angle_alpha   90.00
_cell.angle_beta   90.00
_cell.angle_gamma   90.00
#
_symmetry.space_group_name_H-M   'P 1'
#
loop_
_entity.id
_entity.type
_entity.pdbx_description
1 polymer ?
#
loop_
_entity_poly.entity_id
_entity_poly.type
_entity_poly.pdbx_seq_one_letter_code
_entity_poly.pdbx_strand_id
1 'polypeptide(L)'
;MLVELWTKNWQGVKEGEQFQAVQKKKVGRNKSGRGPPVAVRQSTRIKRDGVSIVAKAQRRADSKNDISGMSRFAILHSVDDDCLERIAVGSGVNLGPSKEVITEQIQLIKAREMAQALLFTAQKSHIVESGVSSEGVLVDGVSYDKGADGEGTSGPGLSLVEGDVLVNP
;
A
#
# COMPACT_ATOMS: atom_id res chain seq x y z
N MET A 1 -25.82 -43.24 -16.28
CA MET A 1 -26.71 -43.82 -15.26
C MET A 1 -25.86 -44.58 -14.25
N LEU A 2 -25.34 -43.89 -13.23
CA LEU A 2 -24.62 -44.51 -12.11
C LEU A 2 -24.65 -43.54 -10.91
N VAL A 3 -25.85 -43.02 -10.65
CA VAL A 3 -26.21 -42.37 -9.39
C VAL A 3 -27.12 -43.37 -8.71
N GLU A 4 -26.55 -44.35 -8.01
CA GLU A 4 -27.28 -45.28 -7.11
C GLU A 4 -26.29 -46.28 -6.52
N LEU A 5 -25.52 -45.89 -5.50
CA LEU A 5 -24.77 -46.84 -4.66
C LEU A 5 -24.32 -46.17 -3.35
N TRP A 6 -25.27 -45.68 -2.55
CA TRP A 6 -25.03 -45.48 -1.10
C TRP A 6 -26.30 -45.43 -0.25
N THR A 7 -27.25 -46.34 -0.55
CA THR A 7 -28.38 -46.63 0.33
C THR A 7 -28.39 -48.14 0.58
N LYS A 8 -27.79 -48.57 1.69
CA LYS A 8 -28.02 -49.86 2.39
C LYS A 8 -26.93 -50.09 3.44
N ASN A 9 -27.07 -49.49 4.61
CA ASN A 9 -26.90 -50.21 5.88
C ASN A 9 -27.17 -49.24 7.03
N TRP A 10 -28.28 -49.45 7.73
CA TRP A 10 -28.47 -49.22 9.17
C TRP A 10 -29.94 -49.53 9.49
N GLN A 11 -30.30 -50.80 9.30
CA GLN A 11 -31.50 -51.38 9.89
C GLN A 11 -31.07 -52.05 11.19
N GLY A 12 -31.50 -51.47 12.31
CA GLY A 12 -31.17 -51.96 13.64
C GLY A 12 -31.83 -51.14 14.74
N VAL A 13 -33.04 -50.63 14.53
CA VAL A 13 -33.84 -50.07 15.63
C VAL A 13 -34.57 -51.25 16.26
N LYS A 14 -34.02 -51.76 17.36
CA LYS A 14 -34.72 -52.68 18.24
C LYS A 14 -35.86 -51.93 18.92
N GLU A 15 -37.06 -52.46 18.76
CA GLU A 15 -38.25 -52.11 19.51
C GLU A 15 -38.03 -52.36 21.01
N GLY A 16 -38.68 -51.53 21.82
CA GLY A 16 -39.09 -51.92 23.16
C GLY A 16 -38.21 -51.45 24.31
N GLU A 17 -38.19 -50.15 24.58
CA GLU A 17 -38.17 -49.67 25.97
C GLU A 17 -39.21 -48.57 26.14
N GLN A 18 -40.35 -48.96 26.71
CA GLN A 18 -41.33 -48.04 27.27
C GLN A 18 -40.67 -47.32 28.44
N PHE A 19 -40.08 -46.15 28.19
CA PHE A 19 -39.73 -45.25 29.27
C PHE A 19 -41.02 -44.64 29.82
N GLN A 20 -41.52 -45.21 30.91
CA GLN A 20 -42.54 -44.57 31.73
C GLN A 20 -42.07 -43.14 32.03
N ALA A 21 -42.89 -42.15 31.66
CA ALA A 21 -42.69 -40.80 32.09
C ALA A 21 -42.86 -40.76 33.62
N VAL A 22 -41.78 -40.96 34.37
CA VAL A 22 -41.74 -40.60 35.78
C VAL A 22 -41.93 -39.09 35.81
N GLN A 23 -43.15 -38.67 36.13
CA GLN A 23 -43.44 -37.28 36.43
C GLN A 23 -42.62 -36.92 37.66
N LYS A 24 -41.43 -36.36 37.42
CA LYS A 24 -40.62 -35.78 38.48
C LYS A 24 -41.45 -34.62 39.06
N LYS A 25 -42.05 -34.85 40.23
CA LYS A 25 -42.62 -33.78 41.05
C LYS A 25 -41.60 -32.65 41.06
N LYS A 26 -41.98 -31.47 40.56
CA LYS A 26 -41.21 -30.24 40.76
C LYS A 26 -41.11 -30.04 42.27
N VAL A 27 -39.99 -30.45 42.87
CA VAL A 27 -39.66 -30.05 44.22
C VAL A 27 -39.58 -28.53 44.18
N GLY A 28 -40.58 -27.88 44.76
CA GLY A 28 -40.62 -26.44 44.94
C GLY A 28 -39.33 -26.04 45.62
N ARG A 29 -38.45 -25.38 44.88
CA ARG A 29 -37.20 -24.89 45.43
C ARG A 29 -37.57 -23.73 46.34
N ASN A 30 -37.65 -23.99 47.65
CA ASN A 30 -37.90 -22.98 48.67
C ASN A 30 -36.92 -21.82 48.43
N LYS A 31 -37.45 -20.68 47.98
CA LYS A 31 -36.70 -19.45 47.67
C LYS A 31 -36.31 -18.66 48.93
N SER A 32 -36.21 -19.31 50.08
CA SER A 32 -35.75 -18.67 51.32
C SER A 32 -34.24 -18.80 51.42
N GLY A 33 -33.50 -17.83 50.89
CA GLY A 33 -32.08 -17.61 51.25
C GLY A 33 -31.05 -17.60 50.12
N ARG A 34 -31.42 -17.79 48.86
CA ARG A 34 -30.51 -17.50 47.74
C ARG A 34 -30.77 -16.09 47.24
N GLY A 35 -29.76 -15.22 47.37
CA GLY A 35 -29.77 -13.88 46.79
C GLY A 35 -30.12 -13.91 45.29
N PRO A 36 -30.48 -12.76 44.71
CA PRO A 36 -30.95 -12.69 43.32
C PRO A 36 -29.94 -13.39 42.39
N PRO A 37 -30.42 -14.15 41.39
CA PRO A 37 -29.54 -14.86 40.47
C PRO A 37 -28.62 -13.86 39.76
N VAL A 38 -27.32 -13.99 39.97
CA VAL A 38 -26.31 -13.18 39.29
C VAL A 38 -26.10 -13.76 37.90
N ALA A 39 -26.42 -12.99 36.86
CA ALA A 39 -26.20 -13.38 35.48
C ALA A 39 -24.69 -13.45 35.19
N VAL A 40 -24.18 -14.64 34.89
CA VAL A 40 -22.79 -14.82 34.44
C VAL A 40 -22.74 -14.62 32.93
N ARG A 41 -22.16 -13.50 32.48
CA ARG A 41 -21.91 -13.25 31.05
C ARG A 41 -20.75 -14.13 30.56
N GLN A 42 -21.05 -15.11 29.71
CA GLN A 42 -20.03 -15.84 28.94
C GLN A 42 -19.62 -14.96 27.75
N SER A 43 -18.38 -14.45 27.76
CA SER A 43 -17.83 -13.68 26.65
C SER A 43 -17.32 -14.62 25.56
N THR A 44 -17.78 -14.44 24.33
CA THR A 44 -17.25 -15.13 23.14
C THR A 44 -15.99 -14.48 22.58
N ARG A 45 -15.44 -13.45 23.26
CA ARG A 45 -14.33 -12.65 22.73
C ARG A 45 -13.06 -13.51 22.63
N ILE A 46 -12.58 -13.69 21.41
CA ILE A 46 -11.31 -14.38 21.12
C ILE A 46 -10.17 -13.63 21.83
N LYS A 47 -9.37 -14.37 22.61
CA LYS A 47 -8.15 -13.83 23.23
C LYS A 47 -7.22 -13.35 22.11
N ARG A 48 -6.71 -12.13 22.20
CA ARG A 48 -5.77 -11.60 21.20
C ARG A 48 -4.48 -12.43 21.20
N ASP A 49 -3.85 -12.55 20.04
CA ASP A 49 -2.69 -13.41 19.73
C ASP A 49 -1.38 -13.03 20.45
N GLY A 50 -1.43 -12.28 21.56
CA GLY A 50 -0.24 -11.83 22.31
C GLY A 50 0.62 -10.76 21.62
N VAL A 51 0.36 -10.44 20.35
CA VAL A 51 1.09 -9.42 19.59
C VAL A 51 0.67 -8.01 20.02
N SER A 52 1.64 -7.13 20.28
CA SER A 52 1.37 -5.74 20.62
C SER A 52 0.63 -5.02 19.48
N ILE A 53 -0.20 -4.03 19.82
CA ILE A 53 -0.92 -3.25 18.81
C ILE A 53 0.06 -2.54 17.86
N VAL A 54 1.18 -2.05 18.41
CA VAL A 54 2.26 -1.41 17.64
C VAL A 54 2.86 -2.39 16.63
N ALA A 55 3.23 -3.60 17.03
CA ALA A 55 3.78 -4.59 16.12
C ALA A 55 2.78 -4.98 15.02
N LYS A 56 1.48 -5.04 15.35
CA LYS A 56 0.43 -5.30 14.35
C LYS A 56 0.24 -4.14 13.39
N ALA A 57 0.34 -2.90 13.87
CA ALA A 57 0.27 -1.70 13.05
C ALA A 57 1.47 -1.61 12.10
N GLN A 58 2.68 -1.86 12.61
CA GLN A 58 3.91 -1.86 11.82
C GLN A 58 3.84 -2.88 10.70
N ARG A 59 3.50 -4.14 11.01
CA ARG A 59 3.33 -5.18 9.98
C ARG A 59 2.33 -4.79 8.90
N ARG A 60 1.23 -4.13 9.28
CA ARG A 60 0.24 -3.63 8.30
C ARG A 60 0.78 -2.48 7.45
N ALA A 61 1.62 -1.62 8.01
CA ALA A 61 2.27 -0.55 7.26
C ALA A 61 3.30 -1.15 6.28
N ASP A 62 4.13 -2.08 6.75
CA ASP A 62 5.13 -2.76 5.94
C ASP A 62 4.48 -3.49 4.76
N SER A 63 3.40 -4.23 5.00
CA SER A 63 2.66 -4.93 3.92
C SER A 63 2.02 -3.98 2.91
N LYS A 64 1.71 -2.73 3.28
CA LYS A 64 1.16 -1.74 2.33
C LYS A 64 2.23 -1.08 1.48
N ASN A 65 3.45 -1.00 2.01
CA ASN A 65 4.61 -0.40 1.35
C ASN A 65 5.53 -1.46 0.73
N ASP A 66 5.03 -2.69 0.55
CA ASP A 66 5.79 -3.77 -0.04
C ASP A 66 5.95 -3.52 -1.54
N ILE A 67 7.11 -2.98 -1.90
CA ILE A 67 7.55 -2.77 -3.28
C ILE A 67 8.48 -3.89 -3.76
N SER A 68 8.51 -5.04 -3.06
CA SER A 68 9.34 -6.18 -3.45
C SER A 68 8.93 -6.68 -4.85
N GLY A 69 9.92 -6.86 -5.73
CA GLY A 69 9.70 -7.23 -7.13
C GLY A 69 9.45 -6.06 -8.09
N MET A 70 9.27 -4.83 -7.59
CA MET A 70 9.19 -3.64 -8.42
C MET A 70 10.54 -2.91 -8.48
N SER A 71 10.87 -2.34 -9.63
CA SER A 71 11.97 -1.37 -9.70
C SER A 71 11.59 -0.13 -8.90
N ARG A 72 12.55 0.44 -8.15
CA ARG A 72 12.36 1.70 -7.43
C ARG A 72 11.94 2.87 -8.33
N PHE A 73 12.13 2.72 -9.64
CA PHE A 73 11.79 3.69 -10.68
C PHE A 73 10.59 3.23 -11.54
N ALA A 74 9.74 2.32 -11.08
CA ALA A 74 8.56 1.87 -11.84
C ALA A 74 7.29 1.80 -10.97
N ILE A 75 7.23 2.62 -9.91
CA ILE A 75 6.16 2.60 -8.92
C ILE A 75 4.90 3.22 -9.52
N LEU A 76 5.03 4.40 -10.14
CA LEU A 76 3.91 5.17 -10.69
C LEU A 76 3.27 4.45 -11.88
N HIS A 77 4.04 3.70 -12.65
CA HIS A 77 3.53 2.93 -13.79
C HIS A 77 2.39 1.96 -13.42
N SER A 78 2.41 1.41 -12.20
CA SER A 78 1.41 0.45 -11.71
C SER A 78 0.11 1.06 -11.19
N VAL A 79 0.07 2.38 -11.02
CA VAL A 79 -1.03 3.10 -10.37
C VAL A 79 -1.94 3.75 -11.41
N ASP A 80 -3.25 3.69 -11.19
CA ASP A 80 -4.24 4.33 -12.07
C ASP A 80 -4.08 5.86 -12.12
N ASP A 81 -4.31 6.44 -13.29
CA ASP A 81 -4.14 7.89 -13.53
C ASP A 81 -5.04 8.74 -12.62
N ASP A 82 -6.30 8.32 -12.41
CA ASP A 82 -7.24 9.00 -11.49
C ASP A 82 -6.76 8.98 -10.03
N CYS A 83 -5.97 7.98 -9.65
CA CYS A 83 -5.37 7.93 -8.32
C CYS A 83 -4.18 8.89 -8.23
N LEU A 84 -3.35 8.93 -9.26
CA LEU A 84 -2.21 9.84 -9.35
C LEU A 84 -2.64 11.31 -9.39
N GLU A 85 -3.72 11.63 -10.09
CA GLU A 85 -4.32 12.96 -10.10
C GLU A 85 -4.74 13.37 -8.68
N ARG A 86 -5.47 12.51 -7.97
CA ARG A 86 -5.89 12.79 -6.57
C ARG A 86 -4.69 12.95 -5.63
N ILE A 87 -3.64 12.16 -5.81
CA ILE A 87 -2.41 12.26 -5.01
C ILE A 87 -1.72 13.60 -5.31
N ALA A 88 -1.61 14.00 -6.57
CA ALA A 88 -1.01 15.27 -6.96
C ALA A 88 -1.77 16.45 -6.35
N VAL A 89 -3.11 16.46 -6.47
CA VAL A 89 -3.97 17.48 -5.86
C VAL A 89 -3.80 17.50 -4.33
N GLY A 90 -3.85 16.33 -3.68
CA GLY A 90 -3.65 16.21 -2.23
C GLY A 90 -2.25 16.63 -1.75
N SER A 91 -1.27 16.61 -2.65
CA SER A 91 0.11 17.04 -2.40
C SER A 91 0.37 18.50 -2.80
N GLY A 92 -0.65 19.22 -3.29
CA GLY A 92 -0.51 20.61 -3.76
C GLY A 92 0.21 20.76 -5.10
N VAL A 93 0.35 19.68 -5.87
CA VAL A 93 0.97 19.70 -7.21
C VAL A 93 -0.09 20.00 -8.26
N ASN A 94 0.07 21.11 -8.98
CA ASN A 94 -0.80 21.47 -10.08
C ASN A 94 -0.31 20.83 -11.39
N LEU A 95 -1.07 19.88 -11.92
CA LEU A 95 -0.77 19.17 -13.17
C LEU A 95 -1.39 19.83 -14.42
N GLY A 96 -1.93 21.03 -14.28
CA GLY A 96 -2.46 21.82 -15.39
C GLY A 96 -3.95 22.12 -15.27
N PRO A 97 -4.47 22.96 -16.20
CA PRO A 97 -5.81 23.55 -16.09
C PRO A 97 -6.94 22.64 -16.61
N SER A 98 -6.64 21.65 -17.44
CA SER A 98 -7.64 20.77 -18.07
C SER A 98 -7.30 19.30 -17.84
N LYS A 99 -8.33 18.44 -17.92
CA LYS A 99 -8.15 16.99 -17.73
C LYS A 99 -7.19 16.38 -18.75
N GLU A 100 -7.23 16.85 -19.99
CA GLU A 100 -6.32 16.39 -21.05
C GLU A 100 -4.86 16.68 -20.70
N VAL A 101 -4.55 17.92 -20.29
CA VAL A 101 -3.19 18.31 -19.88
C VAL A 101 -2.74 17.51 -18.66
N ILE A 102 -3.62 17.28 -17.69
CA ILE A 102 -3.32 16.45 -16.51
C ILE A 102 -2.96 15.03 -16.93
N THR A 103 -3.74 14.41 -17.82
CA THR A 103 -3.47 13.06 -18.31
C THR A 103 -2.14 12.99 -19.08
N GLU A 104 -1.86 13.96 -19.94
CA GLU A 104 -0.58 14.03 -20.68
C GLU A 104 0.61 14.15 -19.73
N GLN A 105 0.51 14.99 -18.69
CA GLN A 105 1.56 15.15 -17.70
C GLN A 105 1.78 13.88 -16.87
N ILE A 106 0.71 13.20 -16.47
CA ILE A 106 0.81 11.91 -15.76
C ILE A 106 1.52 10.87 -16.64
N GLN A 107 1.13 10.77 -17.92
CA GLN A 107 1.76 9.87 -18.88
C GLN A 107 3.24 10.21 -19.08
N LEU A 108 3.59 11.49 -19.17
CA LEU A 108 4.97 11.95 -19.27
C LEU A 108 5.81 11.57 -18.04
N ILE A 109 5.25 11.74 -16.83
CA ILE A 109 5.90 11.34 -15.58
C ILE A 109 6.13 9.82 -15.56
N LYS A 110 5.12 9.02 -15.93
CA LYS A 110 5.25 7.55 -16.02
C LYS A 110 6.30 7.13 -17.03
N ALA A 111 6.32 7.73 -18.21
CA ALA A 111 7.30 7.43 -19.25
C ALA A 111 8.73 7.75 -18.79
N ARG A 112 8.91 8.88 -18.11
CA ARG A 112 10.20 9.26 -17.50
C ARG A 112 10.64 8.26 -16.43
N GLU A 113 9.72 7.85 -15.56
CA GLU A 113 9.98 6.83 -14.53
C GLU A 113 10.48 5.54 -15.16
N MET A 114 9.75 5.01 -16.15
CA MET A 114 10.12 3.81 -16.88
C MET A 114 11.50 3.92 -17.55
N ALA A 115 11.82 5.05 -18.16
CA ALA A 115 13.13 5.28 -18.74
C ALA A 115 14.24 5.21 -17.68
N GLN A 116 14.02 5.76 -16.49
CA GLN A 116 14.95 5.65 -15.36
C GLN A 116 15.09 4.21 -14.88
N ALA A 117 13.99 3.44 -14.84
CA ALA A 117 14.06 2.02 -14.49
C ALA A 117 14.94 1.24 -15.48
N LEU A 118 14.76 1.47 -16.79
CA LEU A 118 15.56 0.83 -17.82
C LEU A 118 17.04 1.19 -17.70
N LEU A 119 17.36 2.48 -17.54
CA LEU A 119 18.74 2.93 -17.34
C LEU A 119 19.38 2.29 -16.11
N PHE A 120 18.64 2.22 -15.00
CA PHE A 120 19.13 1.58 -13.78
C PHE A 120 19.41 0.09 -13.98
N THR A 121 18.52 -0.63 -14.69
CA THR A 121 18.74 -2.05 -14.98
C THR A 121 19.96 -2.27 -15.89
N ALA A 122 20.14 -1.44 -16.91
CA ALA A 122 21.28 -1.51 -17.82
C ALA A 122 22.61 -1.16 -17.12
N GLN A 123 22.61 -0.16 -16.25
CA GLN A 123 23.78 0.17 -15.42
C GLN A 123 24.12 -0.99 -14.49
N LYS A 124 23.11 -1.59 -13.85
CA LYS A 124 23.31 -2.72 -12.94
C LYS A 124 23.90 -3.93 -13.68
N SER A 125 23.41 -4.26 -14.88
CA SER A 125 23.97 -5.36 -15.68
C SER A 125 25.40 -5.05 -16.13
N HIS A 126 25.67 -3.81 -16.56
CA HIS A 126 27.02 -3.40 -16.96
C HIS A 126 28.03 -3.50 -15.80
N ILE A 127 27.65 -3.13 -14.57
CA ILE A 127 28.51 -3.29 -13.38
C ILE A 127 28.81 -4.76 -13.11
N VAL A 128 27.81 -5.64 -13.25
CA VAL A 128 27.98 -7.09 -13.06
C VAL A 128 28.90 -7.69 -14.12
N GLU A 129 28.78 -7.26 -15.38
CA GLU A 129 29.61 -7.74 -16.48
C GLU A 129 31.04 -7.18 -16.45
N SER A 130 31.24 -5.96 -15.95
CA SER A 130 32.56 -5.33 -15.82
C SER A 130 33.34 -5.75 -14.57
N GLY A 131 32.76 -6.56 -13.67
CA GLY A 131 33.43 -7.09 -12.48
C GLY A 131 33.87 -6.02 -11.46
N VAL A 132 33.39 -4.78 -11.58
CA VAL A 132 33.72 -3.69 -10.65
C VAL A 132 32.80 -3.78 -9.43
N SER A 133 33.31 -4.34 -8.34
CA SER A 133 32.65 -4.33 -7.04
C SER A 133 32.67 -2.92 -6.45
N SER A 134 31.60 -2.15 -6.63
CA SER A 134 31.46 -0.84 -5.99
C SER A 134 30.65 -0.94 -4.70
N GLU A 135 31.39 -1.06 -3.58
CA GLU A 135 30.93 -0.58 -2.29
C GLU A 135 30.63 0.93 -2.42
N GLY A 136 29.37 1.32 -2.21
CA GLY A 136 28.94 2.68 -1.89
C GLY A 136 29.28 3.80 -2.88
N VAL A 137 28.43 4.02 -3.89
CA VAL A 137 28.33 5.34 -4.55
C VAL A 137 26.97 5.96 -4.21
N LEU A 138 27.00 6.80 -3.18
CA LEU A 138 25.92 7.69 -2.78
C LEU A 138 25.94 8.86 -3.79
N VAL A 139 24.98 8.90 -4.71
CA VAL A 139 24.79 10.05 -5.60
C VAL A 139 23.76 10.98 -4.96
N ASP A 140 24.11 11.56 -3.80
CA ASP A 140 23.44 12.75 -3.28
C ASP A 140 24.19 13.97 -3.81
N GLY A 141 23.52 14.78 -4.62
CA GLY A 141 24.14 15.99 -5.18
C GLY A 141 23.34 16.69 -6.27
N VAL A 142 22.02 16.86 -6.09
CA VAL A 142 21.36 17.99 -6.76
C VAL A 142 21.66 19.22 -5.91
N SER A 143 22.73 19.93 -6.28
CA SER A 143 23.02 21.26 -5.78
C SER A 143 21.86 22.18 -6.18
N TYR A 144 21.02 22.56 -5.22
CA TYR A 144 20.18 23.72 -5.36
C TYR A 144 21.05 24.94 -5.05
N ASP A 145 21.36 25.71 -6.07
CA ASP A 145 22.00 27.01 -5.91
C ASP A 145 21.05 27.89 -5.09
N LYS A 146 21.39 28.03 -3.80
CA LYS A 146 20.59 28.77 -2.83
C LYS A 146 20.88 30.24 -3.08
N GLY A 147 20.07 30.84 -3.95
CA GLY A 147 20.00 32.28 -4.11
C GLY A 147 19.80 32.94 -2.75
N ALA A 148 20.85 33.58 -2.28
CA ALA A 148 20.85 34.44 -1.12
C ALA A 148 21.53 35.74 -1.57
N ASP A 149 20.77 36.83 -1.37
CA ASP A 149 21.21 38.17 -1.01
C ASP A 149 22.43 38.80 -1.72
N GLY A 150 22.15 39.93 -2.37
CA GLY A 150 23.17 40.74 -3.03
C GLY A 150 24.05 41.51 -2.06
N GLU A 151 25.27 41.76 -2.51
CA GLU A 151 25.93 43.07 -2.52
C GLU A 151 27.02 43.01 -3.60
N GLY A 152 27.28 44.14 -4.26
CA GLY A 152 28.05 44.22 -5.49
C GLY A 152 29.54 43.90 -5.37
N THR A 153 30.19 43.63 -6.51
CA THR A 153 31.14 44.54 -7.18
C THR A 153 31.88 43.82 -8.31
N SER A 154 32.20 44.60 -9.36
CA SER A 154 33.34 44.42 -10.27
C SER A 154 33.28 43.28 -11.33
N GLY A 155 33.06 43.68 -12.60
CA GLY A 155 33.07 42.83 -13.82
C GLY A 155 34.45 42.29 -14.25
N PRO A 156 34.63 41.84 -15.52
CA PRO A 156 34.38 42.67 -16.70
C PRO A 156 33.69 41.97 -17.92
N GLY A 157 32.98 42.79 -18.71
CA GLY A 157 33.05 42.79 -20.18
C GLY A 157 32.31 41.70 -20.97
N LEU A 158 31.01 41.88 -21.21
CA LEU A 158 30.29 41.25 -22.32
C LEU A 158 30.20 42.24 -23.48
N SER A 159 30.89 41.96 -24.58
CA SER A 159 30.74 42.69 -25.84
C SER A 159 29.46 42.22 -26.55
N LEU A 160 28.47 43.11 -26.61
CA LEU A 160 27.29 43.01 -27.44
C LEU A 160 27.68 43.37 -28.88
N VAL A 161 27.57 42.42 -29.81
CA VAL A 161 27.69 42.71 -31.25
C VAL A 161 26.30 43.14 -31.73
N GLU A 162 26.10 44.44 -31.85
CA GLU A 162 24.94 45.04 -32.51
C GLU A 162 25.06 44.78 -34.02
N GLY A 163 24.04 44.16 -34.60
CA GLY A 163 23.88 44.02 -36.04
C GLY A 163 23.07 45.20 -36.57
N ASP A 164 23.70 46.01 -37.41
CA ASP A 164 23.12 47.20 -38.03
C ASP A 164 21.89 46.89 -38.90
N VAL A 165 20.82 47.65 -38.65
CA VAL A 165 19.67 47.79 -39.52
C VAL A 165 19.99 48.86 -40.57
N LEU A 166 20.21 48.45 -41.81
CA LEU A 166 20.25 49.34 -42.97
C LEU A 166 18.83 49.67 -43.43
N VAL A 167 18.37 50.90 -43.15
CA VAL A 167 17.29 51.55 -43.90
C VAL A 167 17.94 52.66 -44.72
N ASN A 168 17.82 52.55 -46.05
CA ASN A 168 18.26 53.57 -47.01
C ASN A 168 17.04 54.41 -47.46
N PRO A 169 17.27 55.63 -47.99
CA PRO A 169 16.41 56.82 -47.83
C PRO A 169 15.05 56.78 -48.53
#